data_AF-A0A9X2CF49-F1
#
_entry.id   AF-A0A9X2CF49-F1
#
_cell.length_a   1.000
_cell.length_b   1.000
_cell.length_c   1.000
_cell.angle_alpha   90.00
_cell.angle_beta   90.00
_cell.angle_gamma   90.00
#
_symmetry.space_group_name_H-M   'P 1'
#
loop_
_entity.id
_entity.type
_entity.pdbx_description
1 polymer ?
#
loop_
_entity_poly.entity_id
_entity_poly.type
_entity_poly.pdbx_seq_one_letter_code
_entity_poly.pdbx_strand_id
1 'polypeptide(L)'
;MFNWKEIVVGPNDSIRTTMLKIDAGALRFAIVTDESGHLLGTVTDGDIRRSLIAGKTLQEDIDGTYNPSPYWVCSQTNVAEIKAYLLKNSLLAVPLVDNNVVVGLHTLQSLSVSNRKSNPVFIMAGGFGTRLKPLTDTCPKPMLNIGGKPMLERLIEQFKDYGFEKFYISTHYLPEIIKNYFGSGDKWGVDIEYVHEETPLGTGGALSLLPKGKITEPLLMINGDVLTKLNFEQLLQAHNESNSIATMCVREYEYKIPYGVVESNNGKIVGFIEKPTYHFQVNAGIYVVDPKLLSKLNHQEKIDMPTLLENNFSFGIHAAVFHDYWLDIGKMDDFEKAQQDVKDLNFV
;
A
#
# COMPACT_ATOMS: atom_id res chain seq x y z
N MET A 1 -8.28 13.30 7.79
CA MET A 1 -7.49 13.91 8.88
C MET A 1 -8.12 13.44 10.19
N PHE A 2 -7.37 12.78 11.07
CA PHE A 2 -7.88 12.26 12.35
C PHE A 2 -8.29 13.43 13.25
N ASN A 3 -9.52 13.42 13.78
CA ASN A 3 -10.02 14.47 14.66
C ASN A 3 -9.61 14.17 16.11
N TRP A 4 -8.44 14.67 16.52
CA TRP A 4 -7.86 14.38 17.83
C TRP A 4 -8.75 14.77 19.02
N LYS A 5 -9.74 15.65 18.83
CA LYS A 5 -10.70 16.03 19.88
C LYS A 5 -11.61 14.87 20.30
N GLU A 6 -11.78 13.86 19.47
CA GLU A 6 -12.61 12.68 19.77
C GLU A 6 -12.00 11.79 20.85
N ILE A 7 -10.68 11.87 21.04
CA ILE A 7 -9.93 11.11 22.06
C ILE A 7 -9.59 11.94 23.30
N VAL A 8 -10.16 13.15 23.45
CA VAL A 8 -9.96 14.00 24.62
C VAL A 8 -10.96 13.62 25.72
N VAL A 9 -10.49 13.46 26.94
CA VAL A 9 -11.29 13.17 28.15
C VAL A 9 -10.95 14.15 29.27
N GLY A 10 -11.91 14.38 30.16
CA GLY A 10 -11.70 15.09 31.41
C GLY A 10 -11.32 14.16 32.56
N PRO A 11 -10.68 14.65 33.65
CA PRO A 11 -10.37 13.83 34.82
C PRO A 11 -11.62 13.23 35.48
N ASN A 12 -12.77 13.92 35.35
CA ASN A 12 -14.06 13.50 35.88
C ASN A 12 -14.84 12.57 34.93
N ASP A 13 -14.32 12.24 33.74
CA ASP A 13 -14.96 11.27 32.85
C ASP A 13 -14.88 9.87 33.44
N SER A 14 -15.96 9.10 33.32
CA SER A 14 -15.98 7.72 33.81
C SER A 14 -14.98 6.83 33.05
N ILE A 15 -14.49 5.78 33.72
CA ILE A 15 -13.67 4.74 33.09
C ILE A 15 -14.36 4.18 31.83
N ARG A 16 -15.68 3.94 31.88
CA ARG A 16 -16.45 3.47 30.73
C ARG A 16 -16.40 4.43 29.54
N THR A 17 -16.61 5.72 29.78
CA THR A 17 -16.56 6.76 28.73
C THR A 17 -15.16 6.82 28.11
N THR A 18 -14.13 6.75 28.95
CA THR A 18 -12.74 6.77 28.51
C THR A 18 -12.39 5.56 27.64
N MET A 19 -12.82 4.36 28.03
CA MET A 19 -12.62 3.15 27.22
C MET A 19 -13.27 3.26 25.84
N LEU A 20 -14.50 3.79 25.76
CA LEU A 20 -15.19 3.99 24.48
C LEU A 20 -14.45 4.97 23.56
N LYS A 21 -13.85 6.02 24.13
CA LYS A 21 -13.03 6.98 23.36
C LYS A 21 -11.69 6.39 22.92
N ILE A 22 -11.04 5.58 23.76
CA ILE A 22 -9.80 4.87 23.39
C ILE A 22 -10.05 3.90 22.23
N ASP A 23 -11.14 3.13 22.31
CA ASP A 23 -11.53 2.16 21.28
C ASP A 23 -11.87 2.86 19.96
N ALA A 24 -12.72 3.89 20.00
CA ALA A 24 -13.08 4.68 18.81
C ALA A 24 -11.87 5.37 18.18
N GLY A 25 -10.90 5.79 18.99
CA GLY A 25 -9.69 6.46 18.52
C GLY A 25 -8.67 5.55 17.84
N ALA A 26 -8.72 4.23 18.05
CA ALA A 26 -7.76 3.23 17.52
C ALA A 26 -6.27 3.48 17.85
N LEU A 27 -5.95 4.48 18.70
CA LEU A 27 -4.58 4.86 19.05
C LEU A 27 -4.10 4.26 20.39
N ARG A 28 -4.95 3.46 21.05
CA ARG A 28 -4.65 2.78 22.34
C ARG A 28 -4.42 3.73 23.52
N PHE A 29 -4.75 5.01 23.37
CA PHE A 29 -4.73 6.00 24.45
C PHE A 29 -5.70 7.16 24.20
N ALA A 30 -6.00 7.91 25.26
CA ALA A 30 -6.75 9.15 25.24
C ALA A 30 -5.94 10.29 25.92
N ILE A 31 -6.23 11.53 25.54
CA ILE A 31 -5.60 12.74 26.08
C ILE A 31 -6.46 13.28 27.21
N VAL A 32 -5.89 13.50 28.38
CA VAL A 32 -6.61 14.06 29.54
C VAL A 32 -6.38 15.55 29.61
N THR A 33 -7.45 16.34 29.58
CA THR A 33 -7.37 17.82 29.70
C THR A 33 -8.31 18.37 30.76
N ASP A 34 -8.04 19.59 31.22
CA ASP A 34 -9.02 20.38 31.95
C ASP A 34 -10.06 21.02 31.01
N GLU A 35 -11.02 21.76 31.57
CA GLU A 35 -12.06 22.48 30.81
C GLU A 35 -11.50 23.58 29.90
N SER A 36 -10.30 24.09 30.20
CA SER A 36 -9.59 25.10 29.39
C SER A 36 -8.70 24.48 28.31
N GLY A 37 -8.65 23.14 28.22
CA GLY A 37 -7.83 22.40 27.25
C GLY A 37 -6.38 22.22 27.66
N HIS A 38 -6.00 22.51 28.91
CA HIS A 38 -4.65 22.26 29.39
C HIS A 38 -4.39 20.76 29.52
N LEU A 39 -3.21 20.31 29.08
CA LEU A 39 -2.81 18.92 29.19
C LEU A 39 -2.59 18.53 30.66
N LEU A 40 -3.41 17.61 31.16
CA LEU A 40 -3.26 17.02 32.49
C LEU A 40 -2.51 15.68 32.43
N GLY A 41 -2.64 14.94 31.32
CA GLY A 41 -2.03 13.63 31.20
C GLY A 41 -2.45 12.84 29.97
N THR A 42 -2.06 11.56 29.93
CA THR A 42 -2.56 10.59 28.94
C THR A 42 -2.97 9.30 29.64
N VAL A 43 -4.01 8.65 29.15
CA VAL A 43 -4.53 7.39 29.70
C VAL A 43 -4.57 6.31 28.62
N THR A 44 -4.04 5.13 28.94
CA THR A 44 -3.97 3.97 28.04
C THR A 44 -4.88 2.83 28.51
N ASP A 45 -5.14 1.85 27.66
CA ASP A 45 -5.80 0.59 28.08
C ASP A 45 -5.08 -0.09 29.25
N GLY A 46 -3.76 0.03 29.30
CA GLY A 46 -2.94 -0.52 30.39
C GLY A 46 -3.19 0.19 31.72
N ASP A 47 -3.47 1.49 31.70
CA ASP A 47 -3.81 2.28 32.88
C ASP A 47 -5.20 1.93 33.41
N ILE A 48 -6.19 1.93 32.51
CA ILE A 48 -7.57 1.53 32.82
C ILE A 48 -7.61 0.10 33.38
N ARG A 49 -6.93 -0.84 32.73
CA ARG A 49 -6.87 -2.23 33.19
C ARG A 49 -6.26 -2.32 34.59
N ARG A 50 -5.21 -1.54 34.89
CA ARG A 50 -4.58 -1.53 36.22
C ARG A 50 -5.49 -0.95 37.29
N SER A 51 -6.25 0.10 37.00
CA SER A 51 -7.18 0.69 37.98
C SER A 51 -8.37 -0.23 38.28
N LEU A 52 -8.90 -0.92 37.27
CA LEU A 52 -9.95 -1.93 37.46
C LEU A 52 -9.44 -3.11 38.32
N ILE A 53 -8.21 -3.58 38.10
CA ILE A 53 -7.57 -4.61 38.95
C ILE A 53 -7.39 -4.10 40.40
N ALA A 54 -7.11 -2.81 40.58
CA ALA A 54 -6.98 -2.18 41.89
C ALA A 54 -8.32 -1.91 42.59
N GLY A 55 -9.45 -2.24 41.96
CA GLY A 55 -10.78 -2.19 42.57
C GLY A 55 -11.67 -1.02 42.15
N LYS A 56 -11.22 -0.14 41.23
CA LYS A 56 -12.11 0.85 40.62
C LYS A 56 -13.18 0.15 39.77
N THR A 57 -14.35 0.78 39.68
CA THR A 57 -15.48 0.35 38.85
C THR A 57 -15.57 1.17 37.57
N LEU A 58 -16.32 0.66 36.58
CA LEU A 58 -16.50 1.34 35.29
C LEU A 58 -17.13 2.74 35.40
N GLN A 59 -17.82 3.04 36.51
CA GLN A 59 -18.60 4.26 36.69
C GLN A 59 -17.83 5.33 37.46
N GLU A 60 -16.73 4.95 38.11
CA GLU A 60 -15.81 5.88 38.73
C GLU A 60 -15.04 6.67 37.67
N ASP A 61 -14.61 7.86 38.05
CA ASP A 61 -13.81 8.73 37.21
C ASP A 61 -12.38 8.21 36.98
N ILE A 62 -11.71 8.81 36.00
CA ILE A 62 -10.32 8.49 35.68
C ILE A 62 -9.30 9.29 36.49
N ASP A 63 -9.73 10.08 37.49
CA ASP A 63 -8.77 10.82 38.31
C ASP A 63 -7.84 9.84 39.05
N GLY A 64 -6.55 10.17 39.04
CA GLY A 64 -5.48 9.29 39.51
C GLY A 64 -5.27 7.99 38.70
N THR A 65 -5.95 7.81 37.56
CA THR A 65 -5.77 6.64 36.67
C THR A 65 -4.83 6.91 35.51
N TYR A 66 -4.68 8.16 35.08
CA TYR A 66 -3.85 8.54 33.94
C TYR A 66 -2.40 8.85 34.32
N ASN A 67 -1.48 8.86 33.35
CA ASN A 67 -0.11 9.31 33.55
C ASN A 67 -0.05 10.86 33.57
N PRO A 68 0.29 11.51 34.70
CA PRO A 68 0.35 12.98 34.80
C PRO A 68 1.60 13.59 34.16
N SER A 69 2.58 12.77 33.79
CA SER A 69 3.80 13.18 33.08
C SER A 69 3.85 12.53 31.69
N PRO A 70 2.92 12.87 30.78
CA PRO A 70 2.89 12.29 29.45
C PRO A 70 4.03 12.80 28.58
N TYR A 71 4.35 12.05 27.53
CA TYR A 71 5.15 12.56 26.43
C TYR A 71 4.33 13.57 25.62
N TRP A 72 4.92 14.71 25.27
CA TRP A 72 4.33 15.75 24.42
C TRP A 72 5.43 16.49 23.66
N VAL A 73 5.06 17.22 22.60
CA VAL A 73 5.98 18.07 21.84
C VAL A 73 5.35 19.44 21.54
N CYS A 74 6.20 20.45 21.30
CA CYS A 74 5.73 21.77 20.89
C CYS A 74 5.18 21.71 19.46
N SER A 75 4.15 22.51 19.14
CA SER A 75 3.57 22.50 17.79
C SER A 75 4.55 22.95 16.70
N GLN A 76 5.58 23.73 17.09
CA GLN A 76 6.62 24.23 16.21
C GLN A 76 7.77 23.22 15.98
N THR A 77 7.77 22.08 16.68
CA THR A 77 8.82 21.07 16.51
C THR A 77 8.80 20.49 15.10
N ASN A 78 9.98 20.26 14.53
CA ASN A 78 10.10 19.73 13.17
C ASN A 78 9.55 18.30 13.07
N VAL A 79 8.79 18.00 12.02
CA VAL A 79 8.20 16.67 11.72
C VAL A 79 9.20 15.52 11.82
N ALA A 80 10.43 15.69 11.32
CA ALA A 80 11.47 14.67 11.39
C ALA A 80 11.93 14.40 12.83
N GLU A 81 12.03 15.46 13.65
CA GLU A 81 12.35 15.36 15.07
C GLU A 81 11.22 14.67 15.84
N ILE A 82 9.96 15.01 15.56
CA ILE A 82 8.80 14.34 16.15
C ILE A 82 8.78 12.85 15.78
N LYS A 83 9.06 12.50 14.51
CA LYS A 83 9.14 11.11 14.07
C LYS A 83 10.26 10.35 14.78
N ALA A 84 11.45 10.93 14.87
CA ALA A 84 12.57 10.33 15.60
C ALA A 84 12.24 10.14 17.09
N TYR A 85 11.55 11.13 17.69
CA TYR A 85 11.11 11.08 19.08
C TYR A 85 10.09 9.97 19.35
N LEU A 86 9.09 9.80 18.47
CA LEU A 86 8.11 8.71 18.56
C LEU A 86 8.78 7.34 18.45
N LEU A 87 9.65 7.15 17.46
CA LEU A 87 10.36 5.88 17.25
C LEU A 87 11.26 5.54 18.43
N LYS A 88 12.04 6.51 18.92
CA LYS A 88 12.96 6.33 20.06
C LYS A 88 12.22 5.89 21.33
N ASN A 89 11.02 6.40 21.54
CA ASN A 89 10.21 6.11 22.73
C ASN A 89 9.14 5.04 22.50
N SER A 90 9.13 4.38 21.33
CA SER A 90 8.11 3.37 20.95
C SER A 90 6.66 3.85 21.07
N LEU A 91 6.42 5.11 20.72
CA LEU A 91 5.11 5.77 20.81
C LEU A 91 4.39 5.73 19.46
N LEU A 92 3.08 5.45 19.47
CA LEU A 92 2.24 5.48 18.27
C LEU A 92 1.79 6.91 17.92
N ALA A 93 1.69 7.79 18.91
CA ALA A 93 1.32 9.17 18.75
C ALA A 93 1.83 10.04 19.91
N VAL A 94 1.80 11.36 19.71
CA VAL A 94 2.21 12.37 20.69
C VAL A 94 1.33 13.62 20.59
N PRO A 95 0.79 14.12 21.72
CA PRO A 95 0.08 15.40 21.77
C PRO A 95 0.99 16.58 21.41
N LEU A 96 0.43 17.56 20.69
CA LEU A 96 1.05 18.85 20.43
C LEU A 96 0.54 19.85 21.45
N VAL A 97 1.47 20.50 22.16
CA VAL A 97 1.14 21.37 23.29
C VAL A 97 1.87 22.70 23.14
N ASP A 98 1.09 23.78 23.20
CA ASP A 98 1.61 25.16 23.26
C ASP A 98 1.02 25.87 24.48
N ASN A 99 1.86 26.53 25.27
CA ASN A 99 1.44 27.21 26.50
C ASN A 99 0.56 26.31 27.41
N ASN A 100 0.94 25.03 27.57
CA ASN A 100 0.21 23.98 28.28
C ASN A 100 -1.14 23.54 27.67
N VAL A 101 -1.60 24.16 26.59
CA VAL A 101 -2.86 23.81 25.91
C VAL A 101 -2.60 22.80 24.81
N VAL A 102 -3.40 21.75 24.74
CA VAL A 102 -3.34 20.79 23.62
C VAL A 102 -3.89 21.45 22.37
N VAL A 103 -3.03 21.59 21.35
CA VAL A 103 -3.38 22.21 20.07
C VAL A 103 -3.50 21.20 18.93
N GLY A 104 -3.03 19.97 19.14
CA GLY A 104 -3.06 18.93 18.12
C GLY A 104 -2.53 17.57 18.57
N LEU A 105 -2.40 16.68 17.61
CA LEU A 105 -1.85 15.34 17.79
C LEU A 105 -1.09 14.94 16.53
N HIS A 106 0.12 14.40 16.71
CA HIS A 106 0.83 13.70 15.63
C HIS A 106 0.89 12.20 15.91
N THR A 107 0.49 11.41 14.92
CA THR A 107 0.66 9.95 14.93
C THR A 107 1.85 9.56 14.07
N LEU A 108 2.51 8.44 14.39
CA LEU A 108 3.60 7.89 13.58
C LEU A 108 3.15 7.64 12.12
N GLN A 109 1.88 7.26 11.94
CA GLN A 109 1.25 7.13 10.63
C GLN A 109 1.11 8.50 9.93
N SER A 110 0.59 9.53 10.62
CA SER A 110 0.42 10.88 10.04
C SER A 110 1.73 11.57 9.67
N LEU A 111 2.80 11.32 10.43
CA LEU A 111 4.15 11.82 10.14
C LEU A 111 4.82 11.04 9.00
N SER A 112 4.20 9.96 8.54
CA SER A 112 4.56 9.28 7.31
C SER A 112 3.81 9.87 6.09
N VAL A 113 2.71 10.60 6.31
CA VAL A 113 1.91 11.30 5.27
C VAL A 113 2.56 12.59 4.78
N SER A 114 3.58 13.14 5.46
CA SER A 114 4.37 14.27 4.93
C SER A 114 5.26 13.90 3.73
N ASN A 115 5.16 12.66 3.23
CA ASN A 115 5.94 12.13 2.12
C ASN A 115 5.13 12.08 0.80
N ARG A 116 4.25 13.08 0.55
CA ARG A 116 3.53 13.18 -0.72
C ARG A 116 4.50 13.05 -1.89
N LYS A 117 4.28 12.06 -2.74
CA LYS A 117 5.13 11.76 -3.88
C LYS A 117 4.54 12.39 -5.13
N SER A 118 5.38 13.13 -5.85
CA SER A 118 5.06 13.65 -7.18
C SER A 118 5.05 12.55 -8.24
N ASN A 119 5.68 11.41 -7.96
CA ASN A 119 5.67 10.21 -8.80
C ASN A 119 4.24 9.75 -9.09
N PRO A 120 3.85 9.62 -10.37
CA PRO A 120 2.56 9.07 -10.73
C PRO A 120 2.56 7.54 -10.66
N VAL A 121 1.37 6.97 -10.46
CA VAL A 121 1.12 5.53 -10.49
C VAL A 121 0.26 5.20 -11.71
N PHE A 122 0.65 4.21 -12.50
CA PHE A 122 -0.09 3.69 -13.64
C PHE A 122 -0.60 2.29 -13.33
N ILE A 123 -1.91 2.11 -13.27
CA ILE A 123 -2.53 0.82 -12.99
C ILE A 123 -3.16 0.28 -14.27
N MET A 124 -2.70 -0.90 -14.71
CA MET A 124 -3.26 -1.60 -15.86
C MET A 124 -4.59 -2.24 -15.47
N ALA A 125 -5.71 -1.73 -15.98
CA ALA A 125 -7.04 -2.24 -15.68
C ALA A 125 -7.88 -2.58 -16.93
N GLY A 126 -7.24 -2.70 -18.11
CA GLY A 126 -7.92 -2.95 -19.39
C GLY A 126 -8.19 -4.42 -19.76
N GLY A 127 -7.62 -5.40 -19.05
CA GLY A 127 -7.69 -6.81 -19.47
C GLY A 127 -9.09 -7.44 -19.40
N PHE A 128 -9.41 -8.31 -20.37
CA PHE A 128 -10.69 -9.03 -20.44
C PHE A 128 -10.94 -10.03 -19.30
N GLY A 129 -9.88 -10.51 -18.63
CA GLY A 129 -10.02 -11.46 -17.52
C GLY A 129 -10.70 -12.78 -17.87
N THR A 130 -10.55 -13.27 -19.12
CA THR A 130 -11.31 -14.43 -19.64
C THR A 130 -11.13 -15.73 -18.85
N ARG A 131 -9.98 -15.91 -18.19
CA ARG A 131 -9.66 -17.09 -17.35
C ARG A 131 -10.42 -17.13 -16.03
N LEU A 132 -11.09 -16.03 -15.65
CA LEU A 132 -11.88 -15.91 -14.42
C LEU A 132 -13.39 -15.93 -14.69
N LYS A 133 -13.82 -16.24 -15.92
CA LYS A 133 -15.23 -16.44 -16.21
C LYS A 133 -15.82 -17.54 -15.31
N PRO A 134 -17.06 -17.38 -14.80
CA PRO A 134 -18.04 -16.35 -15.18
C PRO A 134 -17.92 -15.04 -14.38
N LEU A 135 -17.00 -14.93 -13.41
CA LEU A 135 -16.89 -13.73 -12.55
C LEU A 135 -16.68 -12.45 -13.37
N THR A 136 -15.97 -12.57 -14.50
CA THR A 136 -15.62 -11.46 -15.38
C THR A 136 -16.59 -11.22 -16.52
N ASP A 137 -17.75 -11.88 -16.58
CA ASP A 137 -18.72 -11.65 -17.66
C ASP A 137 -19.43 -10.28 -17.55
N THR A 138 -19.59 -9.77 -16.33
CA THR A 138 -20.26 -8.49 -16.06
C THR A 138 -19.44 -7.58 -15.12
N CYS A 139 -18.18 -7.93 -14.88
CA CYS A 139 -17.31 -7.19 -13.96
C CYS A 139 -15.87 -7.20 -14.50
N PRO A 140 -15.20 -6.05 -14.67
CA PRO A 140 -13.78 -6.03 -14.99
C PRO A 140 -13.00 -6.80 -13.93
N LYS A 141 -11.97 -7.53 -14.35
CA LYS A 141 -11.12 -8.29 -13.43
C LYS A 141 -10.63 -7.45 -12.22
N PRO A 142 -10.08 -6.23 -12.39
CA PRO A 142 -9.64 -5.40 -11.26
C PRO A 142 -10.74 -4.99 -10.28
N MET A 143 -12.02 -5.10 -10.68
CA MET A 143 -13.19 -4.78 -9.87
C MET A 143 -13.74 -5.99 -9.10
N LEU A 144 -13.18 -7.18 -9.29
CA LEU A 144 -13.57 -8.34 -8.49
C LEU A 144 -13.20 -8.12 -7.02
N ASN A 145 -14.13 -8.47 -6.13
CA ASN A 145 -13.97 -8.26 -4.69
C ASN A 145 -13.11 -9.35 -4.07
N ILE A 146 -12.06 -8.96 -3.35
CA ILE A 146 -11.29 -9.82 -2.45
C ILE A 146 -11.48 -9.31 -1.02
N GLY A 147 -12.02 -10.14 -0.14
CA GLY A 147 -12.31 -9.77 1.25
C GLY A 147 -13.23 -8.55 1.37
N GLY A 148 -14.25 -8.46 0.52
CA GLY A 148 -15.26 -7.40 0.56
C GLY A 148 -14.90 -6.08 -0.14
N LYS A 149 -13.71 -5.98 -0.75
CA LYS A 149 -13.23 -4.77 -1.43
C LYS A 149 -12.66 -5.10 -2.82
N PRO A 150 -12.89 -4.27 -3.87
CA PRO A 150 -12.29 -4.45 -5.19
C PRO A 150 -10.75 -4.49 -5.13
N MET A 151 -10.12 -5.32 -5.97
CA MET A 151 -8.64 -5.37 -6.05
C MET A 151 -8.03 -3.99 -6.38
N LEU A 152 -8.63 -3.28 -7.34
CA LEU A 152 -8.18 -1.95 -7.74
C LEU A 152 -8.29 -0.93 -6.60
N GLU A 153 -9.32 -1.02 -5.76
CA GLU A 153 -9.47 -0.14 -4.60
C GLU A 153 -8.35 -0.38 -3.59
N ARG A 154 -8.03 -1.66 -3.30
CA ARG A 154 -6.93 -2.03 -2.41
C ARG A 154 -5.59 -1.48 -2.90
N LEU A 155 -5.32 -1.55 -4.21
CA LEU A 155 -4.11 -0.97 -4.78
C LEU A 155 -4.05 0.55 -4.58
N ILE A 156 -5.13 1.27 -4.87
CA ILE A 156 -5.18 2.74 -4.70
C ILE A 156 -4.95 3.13 -3.24
N GLU A 157 -5.60 2.46 -2.29
CA GLU A 157 -5.39 2.71 -0.86
C GLU A 157 -3.97 2.40 -0.43
N GLN A 158 -3.40 1.28 -0.89
CA GLN A 158 -2.02 0.92 -0.58
C GLN A 158 -1.04 1.98 -1.08
N PHE A 159 -1.14 2.42 -2.34
CA PHE A 159 -0.29 3.48 -2.87
C PHE A 159 -0.49 4.81 -2.11
N LYS A 160 -1.73 5.14 -1.76
CA LYS A 160 -2.02 6.32 -0.96
C LYS A 160 -1.34 6.27 0.41
N ASP A 161 -1.28 5.11 1.07
CA ASP A 161 -0.60 4.95 2.35
C ASP A 161 0.92 5.19 2.23
N TYR A 162 1.50 4.99 1.04
CA TYR A 162 2.89 5.37 0.70
C TYR A 162 3.03 6.82 0.21
N GLY A 163 1.95 7.62 0.20
CA GLY A 163 1.97 9.03 -0.17
C GLY A 163 1.81 9.32 -1.66
N PHE A 164 1.46 8.33 -2.49
CA PHE A 164 1.16 8.55 -3.90
C PHE A 164 -0.27 9.08 -4.08
N GLU A 165 -0.41 10.21 -4.77
CA GLU A 165 -1.72 10.87 -4.95
C GLU A 165 -2.16 10.97 -6.41
N LYS A 166 -1.27 10.77 -7.39
CA LYS A 166 -1.59 10.89 -8.82
C LYS A 166 -1.63 9.53 -9.50
N PHE A 167 -2.79 9.18 -10.04
CA PHE A 167 -3.05 7.89 -10.65
C PHE A 167 -3.50 8.04 -12.10
N TYR A 168 -2.99 7.16 -12.93
CA TYR A 168 -3.48 6.90 -14.28
C TYR A 168 -3.99 5.47 -14.32
N ILE A 169 -5.22 5.26 -14.75
CA ILE A 169 -5.82 3.92 -14.83
C ILE A 169 -6.10 3.59 -16.29
N SER A 170 -5.44 2.56 -16.81
CA SER A 170 -5.69 2.05 -18.17
C SER A 170 -7.01 1.25 -18.19
N THR A 171 -7.91 1.54 -19.11
CA THR A 171 -9.24 0.91 -19.18
C THR A 171 -9.58 0.50 -20.60
N HIS A 172 -10.22 -0.66 -20.78
CA HIS A 172 -10.68 -1.15 -22.08
C HIS A 172 -11.99 -1.96 -21.95
N TYR A 173 -11.97 -3.05 -21.18
CA TYR A 173 -13.16 -3.88 -20.93
C TYR A 173 -14.02 -3.31 -19.80
N LEU A 174 -15.30 -3.01 -20.09
CA LEU A 174 -16.29 -2.42 -19.18
C LEU A 174 -15.77 -1.18 -18.41
N PRO A 175 -15.21 -0.16 -19.10
CA PRO A 175 -14.54 0.98 -18.49
C PRO A 175 -15.48 1.82 -17.62
N GLU A 176 -16.78 1.85 -17.94
CA GLU A 176 -17.80 2.55 -17.17
C GLU A 176 -17.92 2.06 -15.74
N ILE A 177 -17.70 0.75 -15.48
CA ILE A 177 -17.78 0.21 -14.11
C ILE A 177 -16.66 0.80 -13.25
N ILE A 178 -15.44 0.89 -13.79
CA ILE A 178 -14.29 1.48 -13.08
C ILE A 178 -14.52 2.98 -12.89
N LYS A 179 -14.89 3.71 -13.96
CA LYS A 179 -15.08 5.17 -13.92
C LYS A 179 -16.20 5.58 -12.96
N ASN A 180 -17.33 4.87 -12.97
CA ASN A 180 -18.46 5.16 -12.08
C ASN A 180 -18.13 4.87 -10.62
N TYR A 181 -17.30 3.86 -10.35
CA TYR A 181 -16.89 3.52 -8.99
C TYR A 181 -15.91 4.55 -8.42
N PHE A 182 -14.86 4.89 -9.18
CA PHE A 182 -13.75 5.71 -8.68
C PHE A 182 -13.89 7.21 -8.92
N GLY A 183 -14.65 7.64 -9.94
CA GLY A 183 -14.77 9.05 -10.31
C GLY A 183 -13.40 9.70 -10.54
N SER A 184 -13.20 10.93 -10.04
CA SER A 184 -11.88 11.60 -10.05
C SER A 184 -10.94 11.11 -8.95
N GLY A 185 -11.35 10.20 -8.07
CA GLY A 185 -10.58 9.78 -6.90
C GLY A 185 -10.84 10.57 -5.62
N ASP A 186 -11.70 11.60 -5.65
CA ASP A 186 -11.98 12.49 -4.50
C ASP A 186 -12.37 11.74 -3.21
N LYS A 187 -13.17 10.67 -3.34
CA LYS A 187 -13.58 9.81 -2.20
C LYS A 187 -12.38 9.18 -1.49
N TRP A 188 -11.30 8.92 -2.20
CA TRP A 188 -10.05 8.38 -1.67
C TRP A 188 -9.02 9.47 -1.38
N GLY A 189 -9.26 10.73 -1.73
CA GLY A 189 -8.30 11.83 -1.55
C GLY A 189 -7.09 11.70 -2.46
N VAL A 190 -7.30 11.18 -3.68
CA VAL A 190 -6.30 11.04 -4.75
C VAL A 190 -6.86 11.63 -6.04
N ASP A 191 -6.01 11.86 -7.03
CA ASP A 191 -6.34 12.34 -8.37
C ASP A 191 -6.21 11.20 -9.38
N ILE A 192 -7.30 10.87 -10.08
CA ILE A 192 -7.38 9.75 -11.03
C ILE A 192 -7.69 10.27 -12.42
N GLU A 193 -6.76 10.06 -13.34
CA GLU A 193 -6.96 10.21 -14.78
C GLU A 193 -7.16 8.84 -15.44
N TYR A 194 -8.11 8.73 -16.37
CA TYR A 194 -8.36 7.48 -17.09
C TYR A 194 -7.74 7.52 -18.48
N VAL A 195 -7.01 6.45 -18.80
CA VAL A 195 -6.43 6.22 -20.12
C VAL A 195 -7.25 5.12 -20.79
N HIS A 196 -8.08 5.48 -21.77
CA HIS A 196 -8.88 4.48 -22.48
C HIS A 196 -8.09 3.91 -23.67
N GLU A 197 -7.95 2.59 -23.69
CA GLU A 197 -7.39 1.86 -24.83
C GLU A 197 -8.55 1.47 -25.77
N GLU A 198 -8.60 2.06 -26.96
CA GLU A 198 -9.60 1.69 -27.99
C GLU A 198 -9.41 0.22 -28.44
N THR A 199 -8.16 -0.22 -28.50
CA THR A 199 -7.75 -1.59 -28.77
C THR A 199 -6.65 -1.99 -27.80
N PRO A 200 -6.54 -3.27 -27.39
CA PRO A 200 -5.47 -3.71 -26.50
C PRO A 200 -4.08 -3.42 -27.09
N LEU A 201 -3.34 -2.48 -26.48
CA LEU A 201 -2.01 -2.07 -26.95
C LEU A 201 -0.87 -2.92 -26.35
N GLY A 202 -1.20 -3.88 -25.49
CA GLY A 202 -0.21 -4.61 -24.71
C GLY A 202 0.20 -3.83 -23.46
N THR A 203 0.91 -4.50 -22.57
CA THR A 203 1.25 -3.95 -21.25
C THR A 203 2.10 -2.69 -21.31
N GLY A 204 3.07 -2.63 -22.24
CA GLY A 204 3.91 -1.44 -22.44
C GLY A 204 3.25 -0.38 -23.30
N GLY A 205 2.39 -0.79 -24.25
CA GLY A 205 1.73 0.10 -25.18
C GLY A 205 0.75 1.06 -24.52
N ALA A 206 0.10 0.66 -23.43
CA ALA A 206 -0.78 1.53 -22.65
C ALA A 206 -0.07 2.79 -22.11
N LEU A 207 1.24 2.70 -21.82
CA LEU A 207 2.06 3.86 -21.41
C LEU A 207 2.20 4.91 -22.52
N SER A 208 2.04 4.52 -23.79
CA SER A 208 2.15 5.45 -24.93
C SER A 208 1.01 6.48 -25.00
N LEU A 209 -0.08 6.22 -24.27
CA LEU A 209 -1.26 7.07 -24.21
C LEU A 209 -1.18 8.12 -23.08
N LEU A 210 -0.14 8.07 -22.25
CA LEU A 210 0.10 9.06 -21.22
C LEU A 210 0.41 10.44 -21.82
N PRO A 211 0.05 11.53 -21.13
CA PRO A 211 0.28 12.88 -21.62
C PRO A 211 1.79 13.15 -21.75
N LYS A 212 2.28 13.27 -22.99
CA LYS A 212 3.70 13.53 -23.28
C LYS A 212 4.16 14.82 -22.62
N GLY A 213 5.33 14.76 -21.97
CA GLY A 213 5.97 15.91 -21.31
C GLY A 213 5.37 16.33 -19.97
N LYS A 214 4.29 15.70 -19.49
CA LYS A 214 3.74 15.97 -18.14
C LYS A 214 4.35 15.10 -17.04
N ILE A 215 4.86 13.92 -17.41
CA ILE A 215 5.48 12.97 -16.48
C ILE A 215 6.98 13.29 -16.38
N THR A 216 7.38 13.94 -15.29
CA THR A 216 8.77 14.37 -15.04
C THR A 216 9.49 13.51 -14.01
N GLU A 217 8.74 12.70 -13.26
CA GLU A 217 9.24 11.82 -12.21
C GLU A 217 9.12 10.35 -12.65
N PRO A 218 9.94 9.44 -12.11
CA PRO A 218 9.75 8.01 -12.31
C PRO A 218 8.32 7.57 -12.01
N LEU A 219 7.71 6.86 -12.95
CA LEU A 219 6.34 6.39 -12.89
C LEU A 219 6.33 4.95 -12.37
N LEU A 220 5.53 4.68 -11.34
CA LEU A 220 5.29 3.30 -10.90
C LEU A 220 4.21 2.70 -11.77
N MET A 221 4.42 1.51 -12.29
CA MET A 221 3.45 0.78 -13.09
C MET A 221 3.16 -0.56 -12.43
N ILE A 222 1.88 -0.93 -12.36
CA ILE A 222 1.45 -2.21 -11.77
C ILE A 222 0.27 -2.80 -12.55
N ASN A 223 0.22 -4.13 -12.63
CA ASN A 223 -0.96 -4.82 -13.12
C ASN A 223 -2.09 -4.79 -12.08
N GLY A 224 -3.31 -4.41 -12.48
CA GLY A 224 -4.46 -4.26 -11.57
C GLY A 224 -5.03 -5.57 -10.99
N ASP A 225 -4.42 -6.70 -11.32
CA ASP A 225 -4.75 -8.04 -10.82
C ASP A 225 -3.71 -8.61 -9.85
N VAL A 226 -2.72 -7.81 -9.48
CA VAL A 226 -1.69 -8.18 -8.50
C VAL A 226 -2.15 -7.82 -7.09
N LEU A 227 -2.22 -8.82 -6.21
CA LEU A 227 -2.36 -8.63 -4.77
C LEU A 227 -0.97 -8.69 -4.13
N THR A 228 -0.52 -7.62 -3.47
CA THR A 228 0.87 -7.51 -3.00
C THR A 228 1.01 -6.78 -1.67
N LYS A 229 2.06 -7.09 -0.92
CA LYS A 229 2.53 -6.33 0.26
C LYS A 229 3.85 -5.61 0.02
N LEU A 230 4.24 -5.48 -1.25
CA LEU A 230 5.49 -4.85 -1.64
C LEU A 230 5.60 -3.42 -1.08
N ASN A 231 6.79 -3.09 -0.59
CA ASN A 231 7.10 -1.74 -0.13
C ASN A 231 7.46 -0.83 -1.31
N PHE A 232 6.50 0.01 -1.74
CA PHE A 232 6.69 0.89 -2.89
C PHE A 232 7.75 1.98 -2.68
N GLU A 233 8.01 2.39 -1.43
CA GLU A 233 9.12 3.31 -1.10
C GLU A 233 10.47 2.65 -1.42
N GLN A 234 10.67 1.40 -0.96
CA GLN A 234 11.91 0.66 -1.20
C GLN A 234 12.11 0.37 -2.69
N LEU A 235 11.04 0.06 -3.43
CA LEU A 235 11.10 -0.12 -4.88
C LEU A 235 11.54 1.16 -5.60
N LEU A 236 10.98 2.31 -5.22
CA LEU A 236 11.36 3.59 -5.80
C LEU A 236 12.79 3.98 -5.42
N GLN A 237 13.22 3.72 -4.17
CA GLN A 237 14.61 3.93 -3.74
C GLN A 237 15.58 3.07 -4.56
N ALA A 238 15.31 1.77 -4.71
CA ALA A 238 16.14 0.86 -5.50
C ALA A 238 16.26 1.33 -6.95
N HIS A 239 15.16 1.82 -7.54
CA HIS A 239 15.20 2.43 -8.87
C HIS A 239 16.13 3.65 -8.93
N ASN A 240 15.95 4.60 -8.03
CA ASN A 240 16.75 5.83 -7.98
C ASN A 240 18.26 5.55 -7.78
N GLU A 241 18.60 4.54 -6.96
CA GLU A 241 20.00 4.13 -6.72
C GLU A 241 20.61 3.41 -7.93
N SER A 242 19.80 2.68 -8.71
CA SER A 242 20.28 1.87 -9.83
C SER A 242 20.71 2.68 -11.06
N ASN A 243 20.29 3.95 -11.18
CA ASN A 243 20.46 4.79 -12.38
C ASN A 243 19.98 4.12 -13.70
N SER A 244 19.07 3.16 -13.61
CA SER A 244 18.54 2.40 -14.76
C SER A 244 17.33 3.11 -15.38
N ILE A 245 17.09 2.93 -16.68
CA ILE A 245 15.92 3.54 -17.37
C ILE A 245 14.58 2.90 -16.93
N ALA A 246 14.65 1.70 -16.37
CA ALA A 246 13.52 1.07 -15.71
C ALA A 246 14.01 0.07 -14.66
N THR A 247 13.15 -0.19 -13.68
CA THR A 247 13.29 -1.25 -12.70
C THR A 247 12.13 -2.22 -12.84
N MET A 248 12.40 -3.51 -12.95
CA MET A 248 11.40 -4.58 -12.93
C MET A 248 11.44 -5.29 -11.59
N CYS A 249 10.31 -5.40 -10.92
CA CYS A 249 10.17 -6.24 -9.75
C CYS A 249 10.16 -7.72 -10.17
N VAL A 250 11.02 -8.52 -9.54
CA VAL A 250 11.11 -9.95 -9.77
C VAL A 250 10.86 -10.73 -8.49
N ARG A 251 10.31 -11.94 -8.65
CA ARG A 251 10.00 -12.85 -7.54
C ARG A 251 10.69 -14.18 -7.73
N GLU A 252 11.19 -14.75 -6.65
CA GLU A 252 11.68 -16.12 -6.65
C GLU A 252 10.50 -17.09 -6.77
N TYR A 253 10.60 -17.99 -7.75
CA TYR A 253 9.62 -19.02 -8.03
C TYR A 253 10.31 -20.39 -7.96
N GLU A 254 9.84 -21.23 -7.05
CA GLU A 254 10.29 -22.61 -6.89
C GLU A 254 9.42 -23.56 -7.72
N TYR A 255 10.05 -24.31 -8.62
CA TYR A 255 9.40 -25.41 -9.33
C TYR A 255 9.96 -26.76 -8.86
N LYS A 256 9.13 -27.53 -8.18
CA LYS A 256 9.48 -28.86 -7.67
C LYS A 256 8.96 -29.91 -8.63
N ILE A 257 9.86 -30.69 -9.22
CA ILE A 257 9.47 -31.85 -10.02
C ILE A 257 9.28 -33.01 -9.05
N PRO A 258 8.09 -33.63 -8.93
CA PRO A 258 7.85 -34.69 -7.95
C PRO A 258 8.40 -36.06 -8.38
N TYR A 259 9.21 -36.10 -9.43
CA TYR A 259 9.77 -37.28 -10.07
C TYR A 259 11.28 -37.13 -10.27
N GLY A 260 11.96 -38.24 -10.56
CA GLY A 260 13.34 -38.23 -11.02
C GLY A 260 13.46 -37.68 -12.45
N VAL A 261 14.30 -36.67 -12.62
CA VAL A 261 14.66 -36.10 -13.93
C VAL A 261 15.85 -36.87 -14.50
N VAL A 262 15.66 -37.43 -15.69
CA VAL A 262 16.69 -38.18 -16.42
C VAL A 262 17.31 -37.28 -17.48
N GLU A 263 18.62 -37.10 -17.43
CA GLU A 263 19.37 -36.49 -18.52
C GLU A 263 19.85 -37.60 -19.46
N SER A 264 19.52 -37.47 -20.75
CA SER A 264 19.94 -38.44 -21.76
C SER A 264 20.59 -37.75 -22.95
N ASN A 265 21.64 -38.39 -23.49
CA ASN A 265 22.30 -37.97 -24.72
C ASN A 265 22.36 -39.17 -25.66
N ASN A 266 21.82 -39.01 -26.88
CA ASN A 266 21.74 -40.08 -27.88
C ASN A 266 21.14 -41.39 -27.35
N GLY A 267 20.06 -41.30 -26.56
CA GLY A 267 19.36 -42.46 -25.99
C GLY A 267 20.11 -43.16 -24.85
N LYS A 268 21.25 -42.64 -24.39
CA LYS A 268 21.97 -43.13 -23.20
C LYS A 268 21.74 -42.17 -22.04
N ILE A 269 21.44 -42.73 -20.87
CA ILE A 269 21.32 -41.95 -19.64
C ILE A 269 22.71 -41.47 -19.23
N VAL A 270 22.84 -40.17 -19.01
CA VAL A 270 24.09 -39.50 -18.58
C VAL A 270 23.97 -38.86 -17.20
N GLY A 271 22.75 -38.67 -16.69
CA GLY A 271 22.49 -38.08 -15.39
C GLY A 271 21.11 -38.40 -14.83
N PHE A 272 20.97 -38.30 -13.52
CA PHE A 272 19.72 -38.50 -12.80
C PHE A 272 19.66 -37.55 -11.62
N ILE A 273 18.55 -36.80 -11.50
CA ILE A 273 18.31 -35.91 -10.35
C ILE A 273 16.95 -36.27 -9.78
N GLU A 274 16.92 -36.79 -8.55
CA GLU A 274 15.67 -37.13 -7.88
C GLU A 274 15.00 -35.89 -7.31
N LYS A 275 13.72 -35.70 -7.65
CA LYS A 275 12.86 -34.63 -7.14
C LYS A 275 13.53 -33.24 -7.10
N PRO A 276 14.12 -32.77 -8.21
CA PRO A 276 14.82 -31.49 -8.21
C PRO A 276 13.87 -30.34 -7.91
N THR A 277 14.41 -29.34 -7.21
CA THR A 277 13.80 -28.03 -7.06
C THR A 277 14.59 -27.03 -7.90
N TYR A 278 13.95 -26.43 -8.89
CA TYR A 278 14.52 -25.35 -9.69
C TYR A 278 14.02 -24.01 -9.16
N HIS A 279 14.92 -23.04 -9.10
CA HIS A 279 14.62 -21.68 -8.67
C HIS A 279 14.71 -20.75 -9.87
N PHE A 280 13.68 -19.94 -10.08
CA PHE A 280 13.59 -18.97 -11.17
C PHE A 280 13.27 -17.60 -10.62
N GLN A 281 13.64 -16.55 -11.35
CA GLN A 281 13.12 -15.21 -11.12
C GLN A 281 12.04 -14.93 -12.15
N VAL A 282 10.82 -14.67 -11.69
CA VAL A 282 9.66 -14.38 -12.54
C VAL A 282 9.27 -12.91 -12.42
N ASN A 283 8.77 -12.35 -13.52
CA ASN A 283 8.27 -10.98 -13.58
C ASN A 283 7.02 -10.83 -12.68
N ALA A 284 7.05 -9.89 -11.75
CA ALA A 284 5.96 -9.64 -10.81
C ALA A 284 4.84 -8.75 -11.38
N GLY A 285 4.98 -8.21 -12.60
CA GLY A 285 4.03 -7.25 -13.16
C GLY A 285 4.02 -5.91 -12.44
N ILE A 286 5.16 -5.54 -11.82
CA ILE A 286 5.37 -4.28 -11.13
C ILE A 286 6.68 -3.67 -11.63
N TYR A 287 6.65 -2.39 -12.00
CA TYR A 287 7.77 -1.70 -12.61
C TYR A 287 7.91 -0.27 -12.07
N VAL A 288 9.11 0.28 -12.16
CA VAL A 288 9.36 1.72 -12.13
C VAL A 288 9.94 2.11 -13.48
N VAL A 289 9.36 3.12 -14.11
CA VAL A 289 9.69 3.53 -15.48
C VAL A 289 10.17 4.97 -15.46
N ASP A 290 11.40 5.21 -15.91
CA ASP A 290 11.95 6.57 -16.02
C ASP A 290 11.24 7.33 -17.16
N PRO A 291 10.98 8.65 -17.01
CA PRO A 291 10.39 9.48 -18.07
C PRO A 291 11.10 9.38 -19.43
N LYS A 292 12.41 9.11 -19.44
CA LYS A 292 13.18 8.88 -20.68
C LYS A 292 12.67 7.65 -21.43
N LEU A 293 12.26 6.58 -20.75
CA LEU A 293 11.67 5.42 -21.41
C LEU A 293 10.31 5.77 -22.00
N LEU A 294 9.47 6.51 -21.26
CA LEU A 294 8.16 6.97 -21.76
C LEU A 294 8.30 7.82 -23.03
N SER A 295 9.31 8.69 -23.08
CA SER A 295 9.55 9.56 -24.24
C SER A 295 9.91 8.80 -25.53
N LYS A 296 10.36 7.55 -25.42
CA LYS A 296 10.74 6.70 -26.56
C LYS A 296 9.55 5.99 -27.20
N LEU A 297 8.40 5.95 -26.54
CA LEU A 297 7.20 5.30 -27.05
C LEU A 297 6.52 6.14 -28.13
N ASN A 298 6.19 5.49 -29.25
CA ASN A 298 5.32 6.08 -30.26
C ASN A 298 3.87 6.03 -29.77
N HIS A 299 3.09 7.06 -30.10
CA HIS A 299 1.69 7.12 -29.67
C HIS A 299 0.90 5.93 -30.26
N GLN A 300 0.13 5.22 -29.43
CA GLN A 300 -0.59 4.00 -29.80
C GLN A 300 0.30 2.84 -30.28
N GLU A 301 1.56 2.81 -29.86
CA GLU A 301 2.46 1.69 -30.15
C GLU A 301 1.98 0.42 -29.43
N LYS A 302 1.80 -0.67 -30.18
CA LYS A 302 1.46 -1.97 -29.61
C LYS A 302 2.72 -2.70 -29.18
N ILE A 303 2.95 -2.81 -27.88
CA ILE A 303 4.14 -3.45 -27.31
C ILE A 303 3.88 -3.96 -25.89
N ASP A 304 4.45 -5.10 -25.53
CA ASP A 304 4.42 -5.61 -24.15
C ASP A 304 5.65 -5.13 -23.37
N MET A 305 5.51 -5.02 -22.05
CA MET A 305 6.57 -4.53 -21.16
C MET A 305 7.89 -5.28 -21.33
N PRO A 306 7.94 -6.63 -21.37
CA PRO A 306 9.20 -7.35 -21.60
C PRO A 306 9.90 -6.93 -22.88
N THR A 307 9.17 -6.83 -24.00
CA THR A 307 9.72 -6.39 -25.29
C THR A 307 10.18 -4.93 -25.26
N LEU A 308 9.43 -4.05 -24.59
CA LEU A 308 9.82 -2.65 -24.40
C LEU A 308 11.16 -2.54 -23.63
N LEU A 309 11.32 -3.35 -22.58
CA LEU A 309 12.55 -3.39 -21.79
C LEU A 309 13.71 -3.99 -22.60
N GLU A 310 13.49 -5.11 -23.30
CA GLU A 310 14.48 -5.75 -24.19
C GLU A 310 15.04 -4.77 -25.22
N ASN A 311 14.16 -3.98 -25.85
CA ASN A 311 14.54 -2.95 -26.82
C ASN A 311 15.40 -1.83 -26.20
N ASN A 312 15.48 -1.73 -24.87
CA ASN A 312 16.17 -0.66 -24.15
C ASN A 312 17.23 -1.18 -23.15
N PHE A 313 17.67 -2.44 -23.26
CA PHE A 313 18.72 -3.00 -22.39
C PHE A 313 20.02 -2.18 -22.37
N SER A 314 20.36 -1.50 -23.47
CA SER A 314 21.53 -0.63 -23.55
C SER A 314 21.50 0.56 -22.58
N PHE A 315 20.33 0.91 -22.04
CA PHE A 315 20.14 2.01 -21.08
C PHE A 315 20.07 1.52 -19.62
N GLY A 316 20.28 0.22 -19.38
CA GLY A 316 20.23 -0.41 -18.07
C GLY A 316 18.79 -0.69 -17.63
N ILE A 317 18.51 -1.96 -17.32
CA ILE A 317 17.28 -2.40 -16.66
C ILE A 317 17.68 -3.04 -15.33
N HIS A 318 17.18 -2.51 -14.22
CA HIS A 318 17.43 -3.05 -12.90
C HIS A 318 16.39 -4.12 -12.55
N ALA A 319 16.83 -5.27 -12.03
CA ALA A 319 15.93 -6.27 -11.45
C ALA A 319 15.93 -6.09 -9.93
N ALA A 320 14.77 -5.73 -9.37
CA ALA A 320 14.60 -5.59 -7.92
C ALA A 320 13.89 -6.84 -7.37
N VAL A 321 14.61 -7.62 -6.55
CA VAL A 321 14.09 -8.86 -5.95
C VAL A 321 13.36 -8.52 -4.65
N PHE A 322 12.12 -9.00 -4.52
CA PHE A 322 11.32 -8.82 -3.29
C PHE A 322 10.83 -10.13 -2.72
N HIS A 323 10.80 -10.23 -1.39
CA HIS A 323 10.36 -11.41 -0.65
C HIS A 323 9.02 -11.22 0.09
N ASP A 324 8.36 -10.07 -0.08
CA ASP A 324 7.04 -9.75 0.51
C ASP A 324 5.93 -10.71 0.05
N TYR A 325 4.65 -10.43 0.30
CA TYR A 325 3.57 -11.20 -0.31
C TYR A 325 3.26 -10.69 -1.73
N TRP A 326 2.96 -11.59 -2.67
CA TRP A 326 2.56 -11.28 -4.05
C TRP A 326 1.76 -12.45 -4.61
N LEU A 327 0.69 -12.13 -5.31
CA LEU A 327 -0.15 -13.09 -6.02
C LEU A 327 -0.71 -12.42 -7.28
N ASP A 328 -0.39 -12.96 -8.46
CA ASP A 328 -1.10 -12.66 -9.71
C ASP A 328 -2.41 -13.46 -9.73
N ILE A 329 -3.53 -12.76 -9.63
CA ILE A 329 -4.86 -13.39 -9.54
C ILE A 329 -5.32 -13.74 -10.95
N GLY A 330 -4.72 -14.75 -11.58
CA GLY A 330 -4.93 -15.07 -12.99
C GLY A 330 -6.09 -16.03 -13.29
N LYS A 331 -6.42 -16.91 -12.34
CA LYS A 331 -7.35 -18.05 -12.48
C LYS A 331 -8.19 -18.23 -11.21
N MET A 332 -9.18 -19.12 -11.25
CA MET A 332 -10.10 -19.33 -10.13
C MET A 332 -9.39 -19.74 -8.85
N ASP A 333 -8.43 -20.67 -8.92
CA ASP A 333 -7.64 -21.10 -7.76
C ASP A 333 -6.88 -19.93 -7.11
N ASP A 334 -6.35 -19.00 -7.92
CA ASP A 334 -5.67 -17.80 -7.43
C ASP A 334 -6.66 -16.85 -6.74
N PHE A 335 -7.87 -16.72 -7.30
CA PHE A 335 -8.93 -15.90 -6.72
C PHE A 335 -9.41 -16.45 -5.37
N GLU A 336 -9.65 -17.76 -5.28
CA GLU A 336 -10.03 -18.43 -4.04
C GLU A 336 -8.92 -18.31 -2.98
N LYS A 337 -7.67 -18.52 -3.38
CA LYS A 337 -6.51 -18.30 -2.51
C LYS A 337 -6.45 -16.86 -2.00
N ALA A 338 -6.64 -15.87 -2.87
CA ALA A 338 -6.66 -14.46 -2.48
C ALA A 338 -7.75 -14.15 -1.43
N GLN A 339 -8.93 -14.78 -1.52
CA GLN A 339 -10.00 -14.62 -0.51
C GLN A 339 -9.59 -15.12 0.87
N GLN A 340 -8.79 -16.20 0.93
CA GLN A 340 -8.29 -16.75 2.18
C GLN A 340 -7.12 -15.89 2.71
N ASP A 341 -6.15 -15.59 1.84
CA ASP A 341 -4.94 -14.86 2.19
C ASP A 341 -5.25 -13.45 2.73
N VAL A 342 -6.27 -12.76 2.21
CA VAL A 342 -6.67 -11.44 2.72
C VAL A 342 -7.13 -11.47 4.17
N LYS A 343 -7.76 -12.58 4.61
CA LYS A 343 -8.19 -12.76 6.01
C LYS A 343 -6.99 -13.08 6.90
N ASP A 344 -6.13 -13.99 6.46
CA ASP A 344 -5.03 -14.51 7.28
C ASP A 344 -3.88 -13.50 7.41
N LEU A 345 -3.66 -12.69 6.37
CA LEU A 345 -2.56 -11.75 6.32
C LEU A 345 -2.95 -10.33 6.76
N ASN A 346 -4.16 -10.11 7.29
CA ASN A 346 -4.63 -8.78 7.70
C ASN A 346 -4.42 -7.72 6.60
N PHE A 347 -4.89 -8.00 5.38
CA PHE A 347 -5.09 -6.96 4.38
C PHE A 347 -6.33 -6.14 4.79
N VAL A 348 -6.20 -5.36 5.87
CA VAL A 348 -7.27 -4.49 6.40
C VAL A 348 -7.42 -3.27 5.52
#